data_AF-A0AA48GHF2-F1
#
_entry.id   AF-A0AA48GHF2-F1
#
_cell.length_a   1.000
_cell.length_b   1.000
_cell.length_c   1.000
_cell.angle_alpha   90.00
_cell.angle_beta   90.00
_cell.angle_gamma   90.00
#
_symmetry.space_group_name_H-M   'P 1'
#
loop_
_entity.id
_entity.type
_entity.pdbx_description
1 polymer ?
#
loop_
_entity_poly.entity_id
_entity_poly.type
_entity_poly.pdbx_seq_one_letter_code
_entity_poly.pdbx_strand_id
1 'polypeptide(L)'
;MGWSIGFDTRWNRDIGYGVPATCDFPGCKAEIDRGLSYVCGSDPHGGDHGCGLYFCPKHLGYYTRRQAGEPGGVRDVQLCLRCGKRSKRGPFSPSLDVPEWINHKLTDESWAAWRRENPEQVTRLAAQIAG
;
A
#
# COMPACT_ATOMS: atom_id res chain seq x y z
N MET A 1 15.18 11.80 -7.44
CA MET A 1 14.53 10.64 -8.10
C MET A 1 13.38 10.22 -7.19
N GLY A 2 12.13 10.43 -7.60
CA GLY A 2 10.95 10.06 -6.81
C GLY A 2 10.51 8.63 -7.13
N TRP A 3 10.14 7.86 -6.11
CA TRP A 3 9.56 6.54 -6.31
C TRP A 3 8.07 6.69 -6.70
N SER A 4 7.83 6.89 -8.00
CA SER A 4 6.50 7.24 -8.49
C SER A 4 5.54 6.04 -8.47
N ILE A 5 5.90 4.92 -9.09
CA ILE A 5 5.08 3.69 -9.17
C ILE A 5 5.99 2.45 -9.09
N GLY A 6 5.57 1.45 -8.32
CA GLY A 6 6.11 0.10 -8.26
C GLY A 6 4.99 -0.92 -8.06
N PHE A 7 5.32 -2.20 -7.97
CA PHE A 7 4.33 -3.27 -7.79
C PHE A 7 4.64 -4.11 -6.54
N ASP A 8 3.62 -4.30 -5.69
CA ASP A 8 3.70 -5.17 -4.53
C ASP A 8 3.14 -6.56 -4.86
N THR A 9 4.01 -7.57 -4.91
CA THR A 9 3.61 -8.95 -5.22
C THR A 9 2.92 -9.65 -4.04
N ARG A 10 3.15 -9.20 -2.80
CA ARG A 10 2.49 -9.76 -1.60
C ARG A 10 1.01 -9.39 -1.57
N TRP A 11 0.70 -8.14 -1.92
CA TRP A 11 -0.67 -7.61 -1.93
C TRP A 11 -1.29 -7.53 -3.33
N ASN A 12 -0.51 -7.89 -4.37
CA ASN A 12 -0.88 -7.88 -5.78
C ASN A 12 -1.50 -6.55 -6.23
N ARG A 13 -0.81 -5.43 -5.94
CA ARG A 13 -1.29 -4.08 -6.26
C ARG A 13 -0.16 -3.10 -6.53
N ASP A 14 -0.46 -2.04 -7.27
CA ASP A 14 0.48 -0.94 -7.51
C ASP A 14 0.69 -0.14 -6.22
N ILE A 15 1.92 0.35 -6.03
CA ILE A 15 2.37 1.13 -4.87
C ILE A 15 3.22 2.32 -5.35
N GLY A 16 3.38 3.35 -4.53
CA GLY A 16 4.14 4.56 -4.87
C GLY A 16 3.35 5.85 -4.63
N TYR A 17 4.07 6.98 -4.65
CA TYR A 17 3.47 8.30 -4.43
C TYR A 17 2.48 8.72 -5.53
N GLY A 18 2.56 8.11 -6.71
CA GLY A 18 1.65 8.35 -7.82
C GLY A 18 0.42 7.43 -7.84
N VAL A 19 0.23 6.60 -6.82
CA VAL A 19 -0.87 5.63 -6.75
C VAL A 19 -1.89 6.06 -5.71
N PRO A 20 -2.97 6.77 -6.09
CA PRO A 20 -4.01 7.19 -5.15
C PRO A 20 -4.74 5.97 -4.58
N ALA A 21 -5.11 6.05 -3.31
CA ALA A 21 -5.70 4.95 -2.58
C ALA A 21 -6.58 5.44 -1.41
N THR A 22 -7.26 4.49 -0.77
CA THR A 22 -7.89 4.71 0.53
C THR A 22 -7.12 3.97 1.63
N CYS A 23 -7.25 4.44 2.86
CA CYS A 23 -6.64 3.80 4.01
C CYS A 23 -7.07 2.33 4.16
N ASP A 24 -6.10 1.42 4.34
CA ASP A 24 -6.34 -0.02 4.54
C ASP A 24 -6.93 -0.37 5.94
N PHE A 25 -7.28 0.63 6.75
CA PHE A 25 -7.97 0.37 8.01
C PHE A 25 -9.45 0.10 7.72
N PRO A 26 -10.04 -0.98 8.26
CA PRO A 26 -11.43 -1.35 7.98
C PRO A 26 -12.41 -0.19 8.21
N GLY A 27 -13.16 0.16 7.16
CA GLY A 27 -14.17 1.23 7.20
C GLY A 27 -13.62 2.66 7.11
N CYS A 28 -12.30 2.88 7.05
CA CYS A 28 -11.73 4.20 6.86
C CYS A 28 -11.78 4.62 5.40
N LYS A 29 -12.33 5.81 5.12
CA LYS A 29 -12.41 6.39 3.77
C LYS A 29 -11.41 7.53 3.54
N ALA A 30 -10.38 7.64 4.39
CA ALA A 30 -9.37 8.67 4.22
C ALA A 30 -8.58 8.40 2.92
N GLU A 31 -8.53 9.41 2.06
CA GLU A 31 -7.73 9.43 0.84
C GLU A 31 -6.26 9.58 1.19
N ILE A 32 -5.43 8.78 0.53
CA ILE A 32 -3.97 8.73 0.68
C ILE A 32 -3.35 8.37 -0.68
N ASP A 33 -2.04 8.30 -0.73
CA ASP A 33 -1.31 7.55 -1.75
C ASP A 33 -0.66 6.29 -1.14
N ARG A 34 -0.16 5.40 -1.98
CA ARG A 34 0.61 4.21 -1.54
C ARG A 34 2.10 4.51 -1.46
N GLY A 35 2.48 5.71 -1.03
CA GLY A 35 3.84 6.14 -0.76
C GLY A 35 4.30 5.86 0.67
N LEU A 36 5.57 6.15 0.95
CA LEU A 36 6.21 5.80 2.22
C LEU A 36 5.63 6.55 3.42
N SER A 37 5.04 7.73 3.21
CA SER A 37 4.36 8.48 4.27
C SER A 37 3.19 7.71 4.89
N TYR A 38 2.60 6.76 4.15
CA TYR A 38 1.44 5.99 4.59
C TYR A 38 1.74 4.51 4.82
N VAL A 39 2.92 4.01 4.45
CA VAL A 39 3.25 2.59 4.59
C VAL A 39 3.42 2.19 6.06
N CYS A 40 2.82 1.07 6.45
CA CYS A 40 3.15 0.38 7.68
C CYS A 40 4.49 -0.33 7.51
N GLY A 41 5.53 0.17 8.17
CA GLY A 41 6.89 -0.37 8.15
C GLY A 41 7.98 0.66 7.83
N SER A 42 7.60 1.86 7.39
CA SER A 42 8.50 2.95 6.96
C SER A 42 9.37 2.64 5.74
N ASP A 43 9.24 1.46 5.14
CA ASP A 43 9.98 1.00 3.97
C ASP A 43 9.02 0.34 2.96
N PRO A 44 9.37 0.29 1.66
CA PRO A 44 8.60 -0.47 0.67
C PRO A 44 8.32 -1.90 1.14
N HIS A 45 7.12 -2.41 0.84
CA HIS A 45 6.66 -3.74 1.26
C HIS A 45 6.59 -3.97 2.79
N GLY A 46 6.82 -2.93 3.59
CA GLY A 46 6.73 -2.94 5.05
C GLY A 46 8.05 -3.19 5.79
N GLY A 47 9.17 -3.33 5.07
CA GLY A 47 10.49 -3.60 5.67
C GLY A 47 10.46 -4.76 6.68
N ASP A 48 11.24 -4.61 7.75
CA ASP A 48 11.43 -5.68 8.75
C ASP A 48 10.31 -5.79 9.80
N HIS A 49 9.42 -4.80 9.87
CA HIS A 49 8.50 -4.66 11.01
C HIS A 49 7.03 -4.47 10.62
N GLY A 50 6.79 -4.03 9.39
CA GLY A 50 5.48 -3.68 8.90
C GLY A 50 4.82 -4.76 8.06
N CYS A 51 3.54 -4.58 7.78
CA CYS A 51 2.81 -5.48 6.89
C CYS A 51 2.82 -5.05 5.42
N GLY A 52 3.33 -3.85 5.09
CA GLY A 52 3.33 -3.32 3.71
C GLY A 52 1.97 -2.78 3.23
N LEU A 53 0.99 -2.69 4.14
CA LEU A 53 -0.28 -1.99 3.89
C LEU A 53 -0.14 -0.48 4.18
N TYR A 54 -1.04 0.33 3.65
CA TYR A 54 -1.02 1.80 3.68
C TYR A 54 -2.17 2.34 4.52
N PHE A 55 -1.86 3.26 5.42
CA PHE A 55 -2.80 3.77 6.40
C PHE A 55 -2.68 5.29 6.49
N CYS A 56 -3.80 5.97 6.73
CA CYS A 56 -3.76 7.40 7.03
C CYS A 56 -3.10 7.66 8.40
N PRO A 57 -2.65 8.90 8.69
CA PRO A 57 -1.94 9.21 9.94
C PRO A 57 -2.71 8.86 11.21
N LYS A 58 -4.04 8.79 11.16
CA LYS A 58 -4.89 8.38 12.30
C LYS A 58 -4.75 6.90 12.66
N HIS A 59 -4.34 6.05 11.72
CA HIS A 59 -4.22 4.59 11.90
C HIS A 59 -2.77 4.12 11.92
N LEU A 60 -1.83 5.06 11.95
CA LEU A 60 -0.41 4.84 12.13
C LEU A 60 0.03 5.35 13.50
N GLY A 61 1.03 4.71 14.07
CA GLY A 61 1.75 5.21 15.24
C GLY A 61 3.22 4.90 15.13
N TYR A 62 4.04 5.65 15.85
CA TYR A 62 5.48 5.39 15.96
C TYR A 62 5.75 4.40 17.09
N TYR A 63 6.55 3.38 16.78
CA TYR A 63 6.96 2.37 17.74
C TYR A 63 8.45 2.14 17.63
N THR A 64 9.15 2.20 18.76
CA THR A 64 10.56 1.86 18.82
C THR A 64 10.74 0.35 18.55
N ARG A 65 11.62 0.04 17.60
CA ARG A 65 11.95 -1.32 17.16
C ARG A 65 13.45 -1.50 17.08
N ARG A 66 13.90 -2.73 17.32
CA ARG A 66 15.30 -3.12 17.06
C ARG A 66 15.54 -3.12 15.56
N GLN A 67 16.59 -2.45 15.13
CA GLN A 67 17.01 -2.43 13.74
C GLN A 67 17.99 -3.58 13.50
N ALA A 68 17.74 -4.38 12.46
CA ALA A 68 18.69 -5.40 12.05
C ALA A 68 19.97 -4.74 11.52
N GLY A 69 21.13 -5.35 11.78
CA GLY A 69 22.43 -4.89 11.26
C GLY A 69 23.18 -3.87 12.13
N GLU A 70 22.57 -3.35 13.20
CA GLU A 70 23.24 -2.42 14.13
C GLU A 70 23.16 -2.94 15.57
N PRO A 71 24.28 -3.33 16.20
CA PRO A 71 24.29 -3.80 17.60
C PRO A 71 23.75 -2.72 18.54
N GLY A 72 22.62 -3.01 19.20
CA GLY A 72 21.94 -2.04 20.07
C GLY A 72 21.14 -0.96 19.32
N GLY A 73 21.11 -1.00 17.98
CA GLY A 73 20.37 -0.07 17.14
C GLY A 73 18.87 -0.20 17.36
N VAL A 74 18.23 0.92 17.68
CA VAL A 74 16.78 1.07 17.70
C VAL A 74 16.38 2.25 16.86
N ARG A 75 15.23 2.15 16.19
CA ARG A 75 14.63 3.26 15.47
C ARG A 75 13.12 3.31 15.73
N ASP A 76 12.55 4.49 15.60
CA ASP A 76 11.11 4.64 15.56
C ASP A 76 10.58 4.28 14.17
N VAL A 77 9.63 3.36 14.15
CA VAL A 77 9.04 2.83 12.93
C VAL A 77 7.56 3.14 12.92
N GLN A 78 7.07 3.64 11.80
CA GLN A 78 5.67 3.91 11.60
C GLN A 78 4.91 2.61 11.32
N LEU A 79 4.03 2.19 12.23
CA LEU A 79 3.30 0.92 12.14
C LEU A 79 1.80 1.12 12.33
N CYS A 80 1.01 0.26 11.68
CA CYS A 80 -0.40 0.13 11.98
C CYS A 80 -0.61 -0.46 13.38
N LEU A 81 -1.84 -0.33 13.91
CA LEU A 81 -2.18 -0.82 15.25
C LEU A 81 -1.83 -2.30 15.48
N ARG A 82 -2.02 -3.17 14.47
CA ARG A 82 -1.74 -4.61 14.60
C ARG A 82 -0.25 -4.90 14.69
N CYS A 83 0.57 -4.34 13.78
CA CYS A 83 2.03 -4.51 13.81
C CYS A 83 2.67 -3.81 15.02
N GLY A 84 2.17 -2.62 15.37
CA GLY A 84 2.60 -1.85 16.52
C GLY A 84 2.41 -2.59 17.85
N LYS A 85 1.24 -3.24 18.02
CA LYS A 85 0.92 -4.03 19.21
C LYS A 85 1.33 -5.50 19.13
N ARG A 86 2.05 -5.92 18.08
CA ARG A 86 2.43 -7.33 17.83
C ARG A 86 1.22 -8.29 17.95
N SER A 87 0.11 -7.86 17.37
CA SER A 87 -1.13 -8.62 17.33
C SER A 87 -0.90 -10.00 16.70
N LYS A 88 -1.46 -11.04 17.32
CA LYS A 88 -1.52 -12.39 16.71
C LYS A 88 -2.51 -12.47 15.55
N ARG A 89 -3.47 -11.54 15.47
CA ARG A 89 -4.29 -11.36 14.26
C ARG A 89 -3.36 -10.84 13.16
N GLY A 90 -3.33 -11.52 12.01
CA GLY A 90 -2.55 -11.11 10.85
C GLY A 90 -2.90 -9.71 10.33
N PRO A 91 -2.31 -9.26 9.20
CA PRO A 91 -2.61 -7.95 8.64
C PRO A 91 -4.10 -7.71 8.38
N PHE A 92 -4.49 -6.46 8.21
CA PHE A 92 -5.82 -6.12 7.70
C PHE A 92 -5.97 -6.59 6.24
N SER A 93 -7.19 -6.57 5.72
CA SER A 93 -7.41 -6.72 4.28
C SER A 93 -7.09 -5.41 3.57
N PRO A 94 -6.39 -5.43 2.43
CA PRO A 94 -6.16 -4.23 1.65
C PRO A 94 -7.48 -3.62 1.17
N SER A 95 -7.55 -2.29 1.12
CA SER A 95 -8.62 -1.60 0.41
C SER A 95 -8.53 -1.89 -1.08
N LEU A 96 -9.66 -1.79 -1.76
CA LEU A 96 -9.69 -1.79 -3.21
C LEU A 96 -8.99 -0.56 -3.79
N ASP A 97 -8.60 -0.65 -5.06
CA ASP A 97 -8.17 0.49 -5.85
C ASP A 97 -9.31 1.51 -5.99
N VAL A 98 -8.96 2.79 -5.95
CA VAL A 98 -9.93 3.87 -6.14
C VAL A 98 -10.31 3.98 -7.63
N PRO A 99 -11.54 4.39 -7.96
CA PRO A 99 -12.01 4.46 -9.35
C PRO A 99 -11.11 5.31 -10.26
N GLU A 100 -10.52 6.39 -9.73
CA GLU A 100 -9.56 7.23 -10.47
C GLU A 100 -8.36 6.42 -10.96
N TRP A 101 -7.74 5.64 -10.07
CA TRP A 101 -6.58 4.79 -10.41
C TRP A 101 -6.96 3.72 -11.43
N ILE A 102 -8.11 3.10 -11.24
CA ILE A 102 -8.61 2.07 -12.14
C ILE A 102 -8.84 2.65 -13.53
N ASN A 103 -9.52 3.79 -13.62
CA ASN A 103 -9.77 4.47 -14.88
C ASN A 103 -8.45 4.83 -15.57
N HIS A 104 -7.48 5.39 -14.85
CA HIS A 104 -6.16 5.69 -15.39
C HIS A 104 -5.51 4.44 -16.02
N LYS A 105 -5.47 3.31 -15.31
CA LYS A 105 -4.92 2.06 -15.86
C LYS A 105 -5.67 1.55 -17.09
N LEU A 106 -6.99 1.75 -17.14
CA LEU A 106 -7.85 1.28 -18.21
C LEU A 106 -7.78 2.16 -19.48
N THR A 107 -7.54 3.46 -19.34
CA THR A 107 -7.67 4.41 -20.46
C THR A 107 -6.37 5.07 -20.88
N ASP A 108 -5.43 5.30 -19.96
CA ASP A 108 -4.22 6.07 -20.25
C ASP A 108 -3.31 5.33 -21.25
N GLU A 109 -2.68 6.08 -22.16
CA GLU A 109 -1.81 5.51 -23.20
C GLU A 109 -0.55 4.87 -22.61
N SER A 110 -0.03 5.40 -21.49
CA SER A 110 1.14 4.85 -20.81
C SER A 110 0.91 3.42 -20.30
N TRP A 111 -0.36 3.04 -20.09
CA TRP A 111 -0.76 1.70 -19.64
C TRP A 111 -1.19 0.76 -20.78
N ALA A 112 -1.11 1.19 -22.05
CA ALA A 112 -1.55 0.39 -23.19
C ALA A 112 -0.82 -0.96 -23.30
N ALA A 113 0.48 -1.01 -23.03
CA ALA A 113 1.25 -2.25 -23.02
C ALA A 113 0.77 -3.21 -21.93
N TRP A 114 0.63 -2.72 -20.68
CA TRP A 114 0.13 -3.49 -19.56
C TRP A 114 -1.25 -4.10 -19.85
N ARG A 115 -2.17 -3.33 -20.45
CA ARG A 115 -3.51 -3.84 -20.81
C ARG A 115 -3.46 -5.00 -21.81
N ARG A 116 -2.58 -4.92 -22.82
CA ARG A 116 -2.39 -6.01 -23.80
C ARG A 116 -1.86 -7.28 -23.15
N GLU A 117 -0.98 -7.13 -22.16
CA GLU A 117 -0.34 -8.24 -21.45
C GLU A 117 -1.21 -8.84 -20.33
N ASN A 118 -2.21 -8.09 -19.84
CA ASN A 118 -3.01 -8.46 -18.67
C ASN A 118 -4.54 -8.41 -18.94
N PRO A 119 -5.08 -9.11 -19.95
CA PRO A 119 -6.49 -9.00 -20.34
C PRO A 119 -7.48 -9.41 -19.24
N GLU A 120 -7.13 -10.39 -18.40
CA GLU A 120 -7.96 -10.81 -17.27
C GLU A 120 -8.03 -9.75 -16.16
N GLN A 121 -6.93 -9.03 -15.93
CA GLN A 121 -6.92 -7.93 -14.96
C GLN A 121 -7.74 -6.75 -15.48
N VAL A 122 -7.63 -6.42 -16.77
CA VAL A 122 -8.46 -5.40 -17.42
C VAL A 122 -9.94 -5.70 -17.23
N THR A 123 -10.35 -6.95 -17.46
CA THR A 123 -11.74 -7.39 -17.29
C THR A 123 -12.21 -7.23 -15.83
N ARG A 124 -11.40 -7.65 -14.86
CA ARG A 124 -11.72 -7.50 -13.43
C ARG A 124 -11.84 -6.04 -13.00
N LEU A 125 -10.90 -5.21 -13.42
CA LEU A 125 -10.88 -3.79 -13.09
C LEU A 125 -12.07 -3.05 -13.72
N ALA A 126 -12.41 -3.35 -14.97
CA ALA A 126 -13.59 -2.79 -15.64
C ALA A 126 -14.88 -3.16 -14.92
N ALA A 127 -15.02 -4.41 -14.46
CA ALA A 127 -16.18 -4.84 -13.68
C ALA A 127 -16.29 -4.12 -12.32
N GLN A 128 -15.18 -3.75 -11.70
CA GLN A 128 -15.17 -3.09 -10.40
C GLN A 128 -15.74 -1.66 -10.44
N ILE A 129 -15.58 -0.94 -11.56
CA ILE A 129 -16.06 0.45 -11.71
C ILE A 129 -17.37 0.56 -12.50
N ALA A 130 -17.90 -0.55 -13.03
CA ALA A 130 -19.15 -0.60 -13.77
C ALA A 130 -20.39 -0.87 -12.88
N GLY A 131 -20.19 -1.21 -11.60
CA GLY A 131 -21.24 -1.42 -10.60
C GLY A 131 -21.27 -0.32 -9.56
#